data_AF-A0A7S3FKS5-F1
#
_entry.id   AF-A0A7S3FKS5-F1
#
_cell.length_a   1.000
_cell.length_b   1.000
_cell.length_c   1.000
_cell.angle_alpha   90.00
_cell.angle_beta   90.00
_cell.angle_gamma   90.00
#
_symmetry.space_group_name_H-M   'P 1'
#
loop_
_entity.id
_entity.type
_entity.pdbx_description
1 polymer ?
#
loop_
_entity_poly.entity_id
_entity_poly.type
_entity_poly.pdbx_seq_one_letter_code
_entity_poly.pdbx_strand_id
1 'polypeptide(L)'
;VASKALRSSLSLQLARYEQFTQTIKWVPMWTRHCIISDSGLTLTRQGHDGSSPREMVWAAGGLLPTRGRYSWCVRIDASAGNTGAMSLGVCDGAAEFSWALMLHSGKLNDTCRPMGRRTPPEGFPKLAGSEHVIIDPSGEMKDLDGRAVGAVIEVIVDADEGSLSFRINYGPALPALQGFPRGALLRPYARLFYREGDRVTVTPGCLTS
;
A
#
# COMPACT_ATOMS: atom_id res chain seq x y z
N VAL A 1 4.10 -8.58 41.60
CA VAL A 1 4.94 -7.70 40.75
C VAL A 1 4.81 -8.03 39.25
N ALA A 2 4.86 -9.29 38.83
CA ALA A 2 4.69 -9.72 37.42
C ALA A 2 3.39 -9.21 36.73
N SER A 3 2.28 -9.08 37.46
CA SER A 3 1.00 -8.58 36.93
C SER A 3 1.02 -7.11 36.47
N LYS A 4 1.81 -6.24 37.13
CA LYS A 4 1.88 -4.81 36.79
C LYS A 4 2.70 -4.57 35.52
N ALA A 5 3.80 -5.31 35.36
CA ALA A 5 4.64 -5.25 34.16
C ALA A 5 3.89 -5.76 32.92
N LEU A 6 3.14 -6.86 33.06
CA LEU A 6 2.34 -7.43 31.96
C LEU A 6 1.22 -6.50 31.50
N ARG A 7 0.51 -5.87 32.44
CA ARG A 7 -0.54 -4.85 32.13
C ARG A 7 0.04 -3.63 31.44
N SER A 8 1.21 -3.16 31.88
CA SER A 8 1.90 -2.03 31.25
C SER A 8 2.32 -2.34 29.81
N SER A 9 2.89 -3.53 29.57
CA SER A 9 3.27 -3.99 28.24
C SER A 9 2.08 -4.08 27.29
N LEU A 10 0.99 -4.70 27.74
CA LEU A 10 -0.23 -4.84 26.93
C LEU A 10 -0.85 -3.48 26.58
N SER A 11 -0.90 -2.55 27.54
CA SER A 11 -1.45 -1.20 27.31
C SER A 11 -0.63 -0.45 26.26
N LEU A 12 0.70 -0.59 26.29
CA LEU A 12 1.59 0.02 25.31
C LEU A 12 1.42 -0.61 23.92
N GLN A 13 1.27 -1.93 23.83
CA GLN A 13 1.02 -2.62 22.56
C GLN A 13 -0.32 -2.20 21.94
N LEU A 14 -1.38 -2.09 22.75
CA LEU A 14 -2.68 -1.61 22.30
C LEU A 14 -2.61 -0.17 21.80
N ALA A 15 -1.97 0.73 22.54
CA ALA A 15 -1.81 2.12 22.11
C ALA A 15 -1.05 2.23 20.77
N ARG A 16 0.01 1.43 20.58
CA ARG A 16 0.75 1.36 19.30
C ARG A 16 -0.12 0.82 18.17
N TYR A 17 -0.90 -0.22 18.43
CA TYR A 17 -1.82 -0.81 17.46
C TYR A 17 -2.90 0.19 17.04
N GLU A 18 -3.52 0.89 17.99
CA GLU A 18 -4.51 1.92 17.73
C GLU A 18 -3.91 3.08 16.94
N GLN A 19 -2.74 3.58 17.34
CA GLN A 19 -2.04 4.63 16.62
C GLN A 19 -1.75 4.20 15.18
N PHE A 20 -1.22 2.99 14.97
CA PHE A 20 -0.94 2.48 13.63
C PHE A 20 -2.22 2.30 12.81
N THR A 21 -3.31 1.84 13.43
CA THR A 21 -4.62 1.75 12.78
C THR A 21 -5.08 3.11 12.26
N GLN A 22 -4.82 4.20 12.98
CA GLN A 22 -5.12 5.55 12.47
C GLN A 22 -4.22 5.93 11.28
N THR A 23 -2.94 5.50 11.27
CA THR A 23 -2.03 5.82 10.15
C THR A 23 -2.42 5.14 8.84
N ILE A 24 -3.06 3.96 8.89
CA ILE A 24 -3.44 3.23 7.68
C ILE A 24 -4.78 3.64 7.10
N LYS A 25 -5.58 4.44 7.81
CA LYS A 25 -6.84 4.97 7.29
C LYS A 25 -6.59 5.91 6.11
N TRP A 26 -7.44 5.81 5.11
CA TRP A 26 -7.46 6.70 3.96
C TRP A 26 -7.79 8.12 4.40
N VAL A 27 -7.04 9.10 3.89
CA VAL A 27 -7.21 10.51 4.27
C VAL A 27 -7.90 11.26 3.12
N PRO A 28 -9.04 11.93 3.36
CA PRO A 28 -9.79 12.64 2.32
C PRO A 28 -8.96 13.66 1.52
N MET A 29 -8.10 14.44 2.21
CA MET A 29 -7.27 15.44 1.54
C MET A 29 -6.28 14.81 0.54
N TRP A 30 -5.86 13.56 0.77
CA TRP A 30 -4.93 12.79 -0.05
C TRP A 30 -5.65 11.70 -0.87
N THR A 31 -6.91 11.93 -1.22
CA THR A 31 -7.71 10.98 -1.99
C THR A 31 -8.37 11.69 -3.17
N ARG A 32 -8.40 11.04 -4.34
CA ARG A 32 -8.95 11.57 -5.59
C ARG A 32 -9.78 10.50 -6.28
N HIS A 33 -11.03 10.84 -6.61
CA HIS A 33 -12.01 9.97 -7.29
C HIS A 33 -12.26 8.63 -6.60
N CYS A 34 -12.18 8.62 -5.26
CA CYS A 34 -12.58 7.49 -4.45
C CYS A 34 -13.52 7.94 -3.35
N ILE A 35 -14.44 7.05 -2.99
CA ILE A 35 -15.28 7.14 -1.80
C ILE A 35 -14.55 6.41 -0.68
N ILE A 36 -14.40 7.08 0.46
CA ILE A 36 -13.85 6.50 1.69
C ILE A 36 -15.03 6.16 2.61
N SER A 37 -15.04 4.97 3.20
CA SER A 37 -16.06 4.60 4.21
C SER A 37 -15.94 5.45 5.47
N ASP A 38 -17.00 5.51 6.29
CA ASP A 38 -16.99 6.25 7.57
C ASP A 38 -15.85 5.82 8.52
N SER A 39 -15.46 4.54 8.46
CA SER A 39 -14.34 4.01 9.24
C SER A 39 -12.96 4.48 8.76
N GLY A 40 -12.86 4.99 7.53
CA GLY A 40 -11.61 5.34 6.86
C GLY A 40 -10.84 4.14 6.30
N LEU A 41 -11.37 2.91 6.42
CA LEU A 41 -10.63 1.68 6.08
C LEU A 41 -10.98 1.09 4.72
N THR A 42 -12.13 1.44 4.15
CA THR A 42 -12.54 0.97 2.84
C THR A 42 -12.45 2.10 1.82
N LEU A 43 -11.89 1.77 0.67
CA LEU A 43 -11.76 2.67 -0.48
C LEU A 43 -12.52 2.06 -1.65
N THR A 44 -13.45 2.82 -2.23
CA THR A 44 -14.16 2.42 -3.46
C THR A 44 -13.88 3.45 -4.54
N ARG A 45 -13.48 2.99 -5.74
CA ARG A 45 -13.36 3.86 -6.90
C ARG A 45 -14.73 4.45 -7.24
N GLN A 46 -14.79 5.78 -7.28
CA GLN A 46 -15.95 6.49 -7.78
C GLN A 46 -15.93 6.45 -9.31
N GLY A 47 -17.09 6.34 -9.94
CA GLY A 47 -17.21 6.54 -11.38
C GLY A 47 -16.64 7.91 -11.78
N HIS A 48 -15.93 7.95 -12.90
CA HIS A 48 -15.56 9.21 -13.51
C HIS A 48 -16.69 9.61 -14.45
N ASP A 49 -17.17 10.84 -14.33
CA ASP A 49 -18.19 11.45 -15.22
C ASP A 49 -17.71 11.66 -16.68
N GLY A 50 -16.57 11.08 -17.07
CA GLY A 50 -15.96 11.24 -18.40
C GLY A 50 -15.28 12.59 -18.67
N SER A 51 -15.31 13.57 -17.75
CA SER A 51 -14.83 14.93 -18.03
C SER A 51 -13.30 15.11 -18.06
N SER A 52 -12.52 14.15 -17.54
CA SER A 52 -11.04 14.21 -17.53
C SER A 52 -10.41 12.81 -17.53
N PRO A 53 -10.17 12.19 -18.71
CA PRO A 53 -9.52 10.88 -18.80
C PRO A 53 -8.07 10.82 -18.26
N ARG A 54 -7.56 11.94 -17.73
CA ARG A 54 -6.19 12.08 -17.21
C ARG A 54 -6.11 12.12 -15.69
N GLU A 55 -7.23 12.25 -14.98
CA GLU A 55 -7.20 12.30 -13.52
C GLU A 55 -6.98 10.91 -12.94
N MET A 56 -5.90 10.78 -12.16
CA MET A 56 -5.55 9.51 -11.53
C MET A 56 -6.47 9.27 -10.34
N VAL A 57 -7.03 8.06 -10.28
CA VAL A 57 -7.82 7.59 -9.14
C VAL A 57 -6.88 6.95 -8.11
N TRP A 58 -6.63 7.64 -7.02
CA TRP A 58 -5.70 7.19 -5.98
C TRP A 58 -6.09 7.70 -4.60
N ALA A 59 -5.54 7.05 -3.58
CA ALA A 59 -5.67 7.44 -2.19
C ALA A 59 -4.35 7.24 -1.46
N ALA A 60 -4.12 8.06 -0.43
CA ALA A 60 -3.07 7.86 0.53
C ALA A 60 -3.59 7.89 1.97
N GLY A 61 -2.90 7.15 2.84
CA GLY A 61 -3.17 7.14 4.27
C GLY A 61 -2.48 8.26 5.05
N GLY A 62 -2.45 8.10 6.36
CA GLY A 62 -1.66 8.91 7.27
C GLY A 62 -0.15 8.72 7.09
N LEU A 63 0.64 9.54 7.78
CA LEU A 63 2.09 9.36 7.82
C LEU A 63 2.41 8.10 8.63
N LEU A 64 3.27 7.28 8.05
CA LEU A 64 3.81 6.09 8.70
C LEU A 64 4.89 6.48 9.72
N PRO A 65 5.13 5.65 10.75
CA PRO A 65 6.29 5.82 11.62
C PRO A 65 7.59 5.84 10.82
N THR A 66 8.51 6.73 11.20
CA THR A 66 9.80 6.92 10.51
C THR A 66 10.90 5.95 11.00
N ARG A 67 10.54 4.99 11.85
CA ARG A 67 11.42 3.99 12.47
C ARG A 67 10.68 2.68 12.70
N GLY A 68 11.45 1.61 12.77
CA GLY A 68 10.95 0.25 12.97
C GLY A 68 10.30 -0.34 11.72
N ARG A 69 9.78 -1.55 11.91
CA ARG A 69 9.11 -2.32 10.88
C ARG A 69 7.62 -2.40 11.14
N TYR A 70 6.82 -2.19 10.11
CA TYR A 70 5.36 -2.24 10.21
C TYR A 70 4.76 -2.76 8.91
N SER A 71 3.57 -3.34 9.03
CA SER A 71 2.84 -3.88 7.90
C SER A 71 1.35 -3.66 8.01
N TRP A 72 0.66 -3.63 6.87
CA TRP A 72 -0.79 -3.60 6.78
C TRP A 72 -1.27 -4.48 5.65
N CYS A 73 -2.45 -5.03 5.82
CA CYS A 73 -3.09 -5.86 4.81
C CYS A 73 -4.10 -5.03 4.02
N VAL A 74 -4.17 -5.29 2.72
CA VAL A 74 -5.17 -4.76 1.81
C VAL A 74 -5.90 -5.93 1.20
N ARG A 75 -7.18 -6.10 1.54
CA ARG A 75 -8.06 -7.10 0.92
C ARG A 75 -8.77 -6.49 -0.27
N ILE A 76 -8.82 -7.22 -1.37
CA ILE A 76 -9.55 -6.82 -2.58
C ILE A 76 -10.99 -7.28 -2.44
N ASP A 77 -11.91 -6.33 -2.25
CA ASP A 77 -13.34 -6.59 -2.07
C ASP A 77 -14.06 -6.78 -3.40
N ALA A 78 -13.71 -5.95 -4.38
CA ALA A 78 -14.29 -5.95 -5.71
C ALA A 78 -13.25 -5.52 -6.72
N SER A 79 -13.18 -6.23 -7.85
CA SER A 79 -12.34 -5.86 -8.99
C SER A 79 -13.03 -6.23 -10.28
N ALA A 80 -13.15 -5.27 -11.20
CA ALA A 80 -13.77 -5.52 -12.49
C ALA A 80 -13.04 -6.62 -13.29
N GLY A 81 -13.81 -7.60 -13.75
CA GLY A 81 -13.27 -8.78 -14.45
C GLY A 81 -12.33 -9.63 -13.60
N ASN A 82 -12.29 -9.41 -12.28
CA ASN A 82 -11.36 -10.04 -11.36
C ASN A 82 -9.87 -9.81 -11.67
N THR A 83 -9.55 -8.74 -12.42
CA THR A 83 -8.22 -8.52 -13.01
C THR A 83 -7.16 -8.03 -12.02
N GLY A 84 -7.57 -7.41 -10.91
CA GLY A 84 -6.62 -6.83 -9.96
C GLY A 84 -5.90 -5.62 -10.55
N ALA A 85 -6.57 -4.88 -11.41
CA ALA A 85 -6.00 -3.72 -12.05
C ALA A 85 -5.93 -2.51 -11.09
N MET A 86 -5.03 -2.65 -10.13
CA MET A 86 -4.80 -1.80 -8.97
C MET A 86 -3.30 -1.76 -8.67
N SER A 87 -2.83 -0.69 -8.03
CA SER A 87 -1.48 -0.61 -7.47
C SER A 87 -1.54 -0.32 -5.99
N LEU A 88 -0.81 -1.09 -5.17
CA LEU A 88 -0.78 -0.97 -3.71
C LEU A 88 0.65 -0.82 -3.21
N GLY A 89 0.91 0.09 -2.27
CA GLY A 89 2.25 0.29 -1.75
C GLY A 89 2.36 1.53 -0.89
N VAL A 90 3.40 2.34 -1.12
CA VAL A 90 3.62 3.60 -0.39
C VAL A 90 3.72 4.79 -1.32
N CYS A 91 3.48 5.97 -0.78
CA CYS A 91 3.90 7.24 -1.37
C CYS A 91 4.72 8.06 -0.39
N ASP A 92 5.42 9.07 -0.91
CA ASP A 92 6.14 10.05 -0.10
C ASP A 92 5.19 10.89 0.77
N GLY A 93 5.75 11.64 1.73
CA GLY A 93 4.98 12.41 2.70
C GLY A 93 4.06 13.48 2.09
N ALA A 94 4.41 13.96 0.89
CA ALA A 94 3.61 14.90 0.09
C ALA A 94 2.59 14.22 -0.84
N ALA A 95 2.61 12.88 -0.89
CA ALA A 95 1.81 12.06 -1.81
C ALA A 95 1.99 12.42 -3.30
N GLU A 96 3.15 12.92 -3.69
CA GLU A 96 3.52 13.25 -5.07
C GLU A 96 4.12 12.05 -5.80
N PHE A 97 4.87 11.20 -5.10
CA PHE A 97 5.53 10.03 -5.67
C PHE A 97 5.10 8.75 -4.96
N SER A 98 4.83 7.69 -5.69
CA SER A 98 4.49 6.38 -5.13
C SER A 98 5.38 5.28 -5.67
N TRP A 99 5.60 4.25 -4.85
CA TRP A 99 6.20 2.96 -5.19
C TRP A 99 5.21 1.89 -4.80
N ALA A 100 4.71 1.14 -5.78
CA ALA A 100 3.59 0.26 -5.56
C ALA A 100 3.65 -0.99 -6.42
N LEU A 101 3.05 -2.06 -5.91
CA LEU A 101 2.86 -3.29 -6.63
C LEU A 101 1.59 -3.21 -7.48
N MET A 102 1.74 -3.32 -8.80
CA MET A 102 0.67 -3.48 -9.76
C MET A 102 0.22 -4.94 -9.81
N LEU A 103 -0.99 -5.21 -9.30
CA LEU A 103 -1.40 -6.58 -9.00
C LEU A 103 -1.68 -7.41 -10.25
N HIS A 104 -2.34 -6.83 -11.27
CA HIS A 104 -2.64 -7.53 -12.52
C HIS A 104 -1.41 -7.93 -13.35
N SER A 105 -0.25 -7.31 -13.11
CA SER A 105 0.99 -7.61 -13.85
C SER A 105 2.08 -8.16 -12.95
N GLY A 106 1.85 -8.23 -11.64
CA GLY A 106 2.86 -8.54 -10.64
C GLY A 106 4.12 -7.68 -10.74
N LYS A 107 4.03 -6.39 -11.11
CA LYS A 107 5.22 -5.53 -11.29
C LYS A 107 5.24 -4.41 -10.26
N LEU A 108 6.40 -4.09 -9.70
CA LEU A 108 6.56 -2.80 -9.02
C LEU A 108 6.58 -1.69 -10.07
N ASN A 109 5.89 -0.59 -9.74
CA ASN A 109 5.94 0.64 -10.50
C ASN A 109 6.19 1.81 -9.57
N ASP A 110 6.78 2.86 -10.14
CA ASP A 110 6.74 4.18 -9.56
C ASP A 110 5.77 5.04 -10.37
N THR A 111 5.18 6.02 -9.71
CA THR A 111 4.27 6.97 -10.39
C THR A 111 4.43 8.32 -9.71
N CYS A 112 4.54 9.37 -10.51
CA CYS A 112 4.54 10.75 -10.03
C CYS A 112 3.19 11.43 -10.31
N ARG A 113 2.85 12.40 -9.46
CA ARG A 113 1.60 13.15 -9.47
C ARG A 113 1.91 14.66 -9.35
N PRO A 114 1.30 15.53 -10.17
CA PRO A 114 0.51 15.21 -11.38
C PRO A 114 1.36 14.45 -12.41
N MET A 115 0.71 13.75 -13.36
CA MET A 115 1.41 12.94 -14.37
C MET A 115 2.47 13.77 -15.09
N GLY A 116 3.71 13.28 -15.08
CA GLY A 116 4.85 13.89 -15.76
C GLY A 116 6.07 12.98 -15.71
N ARG A 117 7.18 13.41 -16.34
CA ARG A 117 8.49 12.81 -16.10
C ARG A 117 9.17 13.59 -14.99
N ARG A 118 8.80 13.32 -13.74
CA ARG A 118 9.57 13.81 -12.60
C ARG A 118 10.40 12.66 -12.06
N THR A 119 11.66 12.93 -11.74
CA THR A 119 12.49 11.99 -11.00
C THR A 119 12.00 11.92 -9.56
N PRO A 120 12.03 10.73 -8.93
CA PRO A 120 11.81 10.62 -7.49
C PRO A 120 12.64 11.65 -6.70
N PRO A 121 12.18 12.07 -5.51
CA PRO A 121 12.97 12.94 -4.64
C PRO A 121 14.37 12.38 -4.42
N GLU A 122 15.33 13.27 -4.18
CA GLU A 122 16.72 12.85 -3.98
C GLU A 122 16.85 11.80 -2.88
N GLY A 123 17.64 10.76 -3.15
CA GLY A 123 17.87 9.65 -2.23
C GLY A 123 16.78 8.56 -2.21
N PHE A 124 15.65 8.74 -2.89
CA PHE A 124 14.63 7.69 -3.00
C PHE A 124 14.94 6.68 -4.11
N PRO A 125 14.39 5.44 -4.02
CA PRO A 125 14.58 4.43 -5.04
C PRO A 125 14.05 4.91 -6.40
N LYS A 126 14.82 4.63 -7.45
CA LYS A 126 14.39 4.78 -8.84
C LYS A 126 14.15 3.40 -9.40
N LEU A 127 12.94 3.13 -9.88
CA LEU A 127 12.66 1.87 -10.54
C LEU A 127 13.10 1.98 -12.00
N ALA A 128 14.13 1.22 -12.39
CA ALA A 128 14.62 1.16 -13.77
C ALA A 128 13.64 0.35 -14.65
N GLY A 129 12.42 0.83 -14.83
CA GLY A 129 11.41 0.11 -15.61
C GLY A 129 10.96 -1.20 -14.96
N SER A 130 10.36 -2.10 -15.76
CA SER A 130 9.61 -3.30 -15.35
C SER A 130 10.43 -4.44 -14.71
N GLU A 131 11.56 -4.14 -14.08
CA GLU A 131 12.56 -5.11 -13.62
C GLU A 131 12.21 -5.82 -12.29
N HIS A 132 11.21 -5.32 -11.56
CA HIS A 132 10.74 -5.98 -10.34
C HIS A 132 9.44 -6.72 -10.62
N VAL A 133 9.57 -7.87 -11.27
CA VAL A 133 8.49 -8.84 -11.44
C VAL A 133 8.40 -9.71 -10.20
N ILE A 134 7.20 -9.88 -9.65
CA ILE A 134 6.95 -10.85 -8.60
C ILE A 134 7.08 -12.22 -9.22
N ILE A 135 8.17 -12.90 -8.88
CA ILE A 135 8.40 -14.29 -9.22
C ILE A 135 8.21 -15.10 -7.94
N ASP A 136 7.43 -16.16 -8.00
CA ASP A 136 7.32 -17.12 -6.90
C ASP A 136 8.56 -18.05 -6.82
N PRO A 137 8.69 -18.88 -5.77
CA PRO A 137 9.85 -19.77 -5.65
C PRO A 137 10.03 -20.75 -6.84
N SER A 138 9.00 -20.98 -7.65
CA SER A 138 9.06 -21.80 -8.87
C SER A 138 9.49 -21.04 -10.11
N GLY A 139 9.62 -19.72 -10.07
CA GLY A 139 9.98 -18.92 -11.24
C GLY A 139 8.79 -18.27 -11.96
N GLU A 140 7.56 -18.46 -11.47
CA GLU A 140 6.35 -17.96 -12.14
C GLU A 140 5.92 -16.57 -11.68
N MET A 141 5.39 -15.78 -12.61
CA MET A 141 4.85 -14.46 -12.31
C MET A 141 3.60 -14.58 -11.42
N LYS A 142 3.62 -13.96 -10.24
CA LYS A 142 2.44 -13.82 -9.38
C LYS A 142 1.71 -12.51 -9.68
N ASP A 143 1.00 -12.49 -10.80
CA ASP A 143 -0.09 -11.55 -10.99
C ASP A 143 -1.36 -12.01 -10.26
N LEU A 144 -2.38 -11.16 -10.28
CA LEU A 144 -3.73 -11.49 -9.82
C LEU A 144 -4.76 -11.46 -10.94
N ASP A 145 -4.35 -11.59 -12.21
CA ASP A 145 -5.30 -11.52 -13.31
C ASP A 145 -6.28 -12.72 -13.27
N GLY A 146 -7.57 -12.42 -13.37
CA GLY A 146 -8.65 -13.38 -13.16
C GLY A 146 -8.83 -13.90 -11.73
N ARG A 147 -8.05 -13.44 -10.74
CA ARG A 147 -8.00 -13.98 -9.36
C ARG A 147 -7.84 -12.94 -8.24
N ALA A 148 -8.17 -11.68 -8.50
CA ALA A 148 -7.94 -10.59 -7.54
C ALA A 148 -8.89 -10.55 -6.33
N VAL A 149 -10.20 -10.69 -6.53
CA VAL A 149 -11.22 -10.61 -5.49
C VAL A 149 -10.96 -11.67 -4.42
N GLY A 150 -10.95 -11.23 -3.16
CA GLY A 150 -10.61 -12.04 -2.00
C GLY A 150 -9.12 -12.12 -1.70
N ALA A 151 -8.24 -11.73 -2.62
CA ALA A 151 -6.81 -11.70 -2.36
C ALA A 151 -6.46 -10.68 -1.27
N VAL A 152 -5.43 -11.00 -0.49
CA VAL A 152 -4.90 -10.17 0.58
C VAL A 152 -3.44 -9.84 0.29
N ILE A 153 -3.14 -8.56 0.21
CA ILE A 153 -1.79 -8.04 -0.02
C ILE A 153 -1.29 -7.42 1.27
N GLU A 154 -0.29 -8.04 1.89
CA GLU A 154 0.43 -7.41 3.00
C GLU A 154 1.50 -6.50 2.41
N VAL A 155 1.47 -5.22 2.76
CA VAL A 155 2.54 -4.26 2.47
C VAL A 155 3.40 -4.13 3.71
N ILE A 156 4.71 -4.31 3.57
CA ILE A 156 5.67 -4.33 4.67
C ILE A 156 6.71 -3.26 4.43
N VAL A 157 6.87 -2.36 5.38
CA VAL A 157 7.91 -1.32 5.35
C VAL A 157 8.85 -1.53 6.52
N ASP A 158 10.14 -1.55 6.23
CA ASP A 158 11.19 -1.46 7.23
C ASP A 158 11.85 -0.09 7.12
N ALA A 159 11.50 0.83 8.02
CA ALA A 159 11.99 2.20 7.99
C ALA A 159 13.45 2.34 8.47
N ASP A 160 13.97 1.34 9.19
CA ASP A 160 15.35 1.34 9.68
C ASP A 160 16.31 0.81 8.60
N GLU A 161 15.89 -0.21 7.86
CA GLU A 161 16.59 -0.74 6.68
C GLU A 161 16.35 0.08 5.41
N GLY A 162 15.25 0.84 5.34
CA GLY A 162 14.87 1.61 4.17
C GLY A 162 14.35 0.73 3.05
N SER A 163 13.44 -0.19 3.38
CA SER A 163 12.92 -1.19 2.43
C SER A 163 11.39 -1.30 2.39
N LEU A 164 10.88 -1.71 1.23
CA LEU A 164 9.47 -1.98 0.95
C LEU A 164 9.34 -3.38 0.37
N SER A 165 8.58 -4.26 1.01
CA SER A 165 8.28 -5.62 0.54
C SER A 165 6.79 -5.93 0.62
N PHE A 166 6.40 -7.07 0.09
CA PHE A 166 5.00 -7.47 -0.02
C PHE A 166 4.83 -8.96 0.30
N ARG A 167 3.65 -9.36 0.77
CA ARG A 167 3.18 -10.76 0.73
C ARG A 167 1.84 -10.83 0.04
N ILE A 168 1.60 -11.93 -0.67
CA ILE A 168 0.31 -12.22 -1.31
C ILE A 168 -0.29 -13.43 -0.64
N ASN A 169 -1.53 -13.32 -0.18
CA ASN A 169 -2.31 -14.39 0.45
C ASN A 169 -1.54 -15.12 1.56
N TYR A 170 -0.88 -14.35 2.44
CA TYR A 170 -0.06 -14.86 3.55
C TYR A 170 1.11 -15.76 3.14
N GLY A 171 1.49 -15.77 1.86
CA GLY A 171 2.65 -16.47 1.36
C GLY A 171 3.98 -15.83 1.80
N PRO A 172 5.12 -16.35 1.30
CA PRO A 172 6.44 -15.78 1.59
C PRO A 172 6.55 -14.29 1.22
N ALA A 173 7.42 -13.57 1.95
CA ALA A 173 7.76 -12.21 1.60
C ALA A 173 8.47 -12.16 0.25
N LEU A 174 8.02 -11.24 -0.59
CA LEU A 174 8.60 -10.95 -1.89
C LEU A 174 9.89 -10.13 -1.72
N PRO A 175 10.81 -10.17 -2.70
CA PRO A 175 12.02 -9.35 -2.66
C PRO A 175 11.70 -7.89 -2.38
N ALA A 176 12.42 -7.31 -1.42
CA ALA A 176 12.20 -5.94 -1.01
C ALA A 176 12.81 -4.95 -2.02
N LEU A 177 12.08 -3.89 -2.34
CA LEU A 177 12.63 -2.68 -2.92
C LEU A 177 13.45 -1.96 -1.84
N GLN A 178 14.73 -1.74 -2.11
CA GLN A 178 15.67 -1.12 -1.20
C GLN A 178 15.97 0.34 -1.60
N GLY A 179 16.56 1.08 -0.68
CA GLY A 179 17.10 2.42 -0.95
C GLY A 179 16.17 3.57 -0.57
N PHE A 180 15.20 3.34 0.31
CA PHE A 180 14.48 4.46 0.95
C PHE A 180 15.40 5.15 1.96
N PRO A 181 15.45 6.50 2.01
CA PRO A 181 16.21 7.20 3.04
C PRO A 181 15.74 6.83 4.45
N ARG A 182 16.68 6.69 5.38
CA ARG A 182 16.33 6.52 6.79
C ARG A 182 15.53 7.72 7.28
N GLY A 183 14.41 7.44 7.93
CA GLY A 183 13.48 8.49 8.38
C GLY A 183 12.63 9.10 7.28
N ALA A 184 12.58 8.50 6.08
CA ALA A 184 11.68 8.94 5.02
C ALA A 184 10.24 9.02 5.51
N LEU A 185 9.59 10.14 5.17
CA LEU A 185 8.16 10.31 5.40
C LEU A 185 7.42 9.54 4.32
N LEU A 186 6.77 8.45 4.70
CA LEU A 186 5.98 7.60 3.80
C LEU A 186 4.51 7.55 4.25
N ARG A 187 3.63 7.22 3.32
CA ARG A 187 2.19 6.97 3.55
C ARG A 187 1.77 5.69 2.84
N PRO A 188 0.77 4.95 3.35
CA PRO A 188 0.09 3.93 2.56
C PRO A 188 -0.48 4.53 1.28
N TYR A 189 -0.48 3.76 0.20
CA TYR A 189 -0.93 4.21 -1.10
C TYR A 189 -1.74 3.12 -1.82
N ALA A 190 -2.82 3.53 -2.47
CA ALA A 190 -3.58 2.71 -3.38
C ALA A 190 -3.99 3.50 -4.63
N ARG A 191 -3.96 2.83 -5.79
CA ARG A 191 -4.47 3.32 -7.07
C ARG A 191 -5.41 2.28 -7.66
N LEU A 192 -6.61 2.67 -8.05
CA LEU A 192 -7.63 1.78 -8.63
C LEU A 192 -7.83 2.18 -10.10
N PHE A 193 -7.48 1.36 -11.10
CA PHE A 193 -7.24 1.86 -12.48
C PHE A 193 -8.45 1.95 -13.39
N TYR A 194 -9.34 0.95 -13.41
CA TYR A 194 -10.22 0.78 -14.57
C TYR A 194 -11.66 1.17 -14.30
N ARG A 195 -12.33 0.57 -13.32
CA ARG A 195 -13.80 0.62 -13.29
C ARG A 195 -14.34 1.14 -11.97
N GLU A 196 -15.46 1.85 -12.10
CA GLU A 196 -16.31 2.15 -10.96
C GLU A 196 -16.64 0.88 -10.18
N GLY A 197 -16.65 1.01 -8.85
CA GLY A 197 -16.96 -0.11 -7.95
C GLY A 197 -15.76 -0.99 -7.56
N ASP A 198 -14.59 -0.82 -8.18
CA ASP A 198 -13.33 -1.38 -7.67
C ASP A 198 -13.16 -0.97 -6.20
N ARG A 199 -12.94 -1.95 -5.30
CA ARG A 199 -12.99 -1.71 -3.85
C ARG A 199 -11.92 -2.51 -3.12
N VAL A 200 -11.30 -1.86 -2.13
CA VAL A 200 -10.34 -2.48 -1.21
C VAL A 200 -10.63 -2.08 0.23
N THR A 201 -10.28 -2.96 1.17
CA THR A 201 -10.36 -2.70 2.61
C THR A 201 -8.99 -2.94 3.24
N VAL A 202 -8.55 -2.01 4.10
CA VAL A 202 -7.28 -2.12 4.83
C VAL A 202 -7.50 -2.55 6.27
N THR A 203 -6.58 -3.35 6.77
CA THR A 203 -6.50 -3.72 8.18
C THR A 203 -5.05 -3.63 8.64
N PRO A 204 -4.79 -3.39 9.93
CA PRO A 204 -3.45 -3.55 10.48
C PRO A 204 -2.90 -4.94 10.11
N GLY A 205 -1.61 -5.01 9.84
CA GLY A 205 -0.96 -6.26 9.45
C GLY A 205 -1.10 -7.29 10.55
N CYS A 206 -0.99 -8.56 10.18
CA CYS A 206 -0.83 -9.60 11.18
C CYS A 206 0.43 -9.26 11.97
N LEU A 207 0.28 -9.03 13.29
CA LEU A 207 1.41 -9.09 14.22
C LEU A 207 1.97 -10.50 14.10
N THR A 208 2.90 -10.72 13.17
CA THR A 208 3.67 -11.96 13.16
C THR A 208 4.54 -11.89 14.40
N SER A 209 4.07 -12.60 15.43
CA SER A 209 4.78 -12.97 16.65
C SER A 209 6.20 -13.44 16.37
#